data_AF-A0A846YEL9-F1
#
_entry.id   AF-A0A846YEL9-F1
#
_cell.length_a   1.000
_cell.length_b   1.000
_cell.length_c   1.000
_cell.angle_alpha   90.00
_cell.angle_beta   90.00
_cell.angle_gamma   90.00
#
_symmetry.space_group_name_H-M   'P 1'
#
loop_
_entity.id
_entity.type
_entity.pdbx_description
1 polymer ?
#
loop_
_entity_poly.entity_id
_entity_poly.type
_entity_poly.pdbx_seq_one_letter_code
_entity_poly.pdbx_strand_id
1 'polypeptide(L)'
;MTGFARLLRNQARLYTGLWLWLRRTTDRDSREQRPLTATRGVLALPMAFLAATLIEVVVLHLVIPWAWLSITLAVVSVWSLVFLFAAVVADIAYPHYVTGREVVLRRSGRVVARIPFDRIATVAESRRYNQTATAFADNRLFLAGPDGTTADLTLRCPVTVHIDSLLPSGRIAAETTRISLSLDDPASLRAALNPPNTAGIVPNTPAVPDSAPNTVPTADIQPSR
;
A
#
# COMPACT_ATOMS: atom_id res chain seq x y z
N MET A 1 24.72 23.81 1.39
CA MET A 1 25.01 22.42 0.94
C MET A 1 23.88 21.41 1.20
N THR A 2 22.70 21.83 1.69
CA THR A 2 21.61 20.94 2.12
C THR A 2 20.64 20.48 1.01
N GLY A 3 20.57 21.18 -0.13
CA GLY A 3 19.66 20.86 -1.23
C GLY A 3 20.09 19.65 -2.07
N PHE A 4 21.37 19.57 -2.44
CA PHE A 4 21.91 18.51 -3.29
C PHE A 4 21.83 17.13 -2.62
N ALA A 5 22.19 17.03 -1.34
CA ALA A 5 22.07 15.78 -0.59
C ALA A 5 20.62 15.30 -0.47
N ARG A 6 19.65 16.23 -0.35
CA ARG A 6 18.22 15.89 -0.36
C ARG A 6 17.76 15.36 -1.71
N LEU A 7 18.26 15.95 -2.81
CA LEU A 7 17.97 15.49 -4.17
C LEU A 7 18.54 14.08 -4.41
N LEU A 8 19.81 13.85 -4.07
CA LEU A 8 20.43 12.52 -4.19
C LEU A 8 19.71 11.47 -3.35
N ARG A 9 19.34 11.79 -2.10
CA ARG A 9 18.56 10.88 -1.24
C ARG A 9 17.20 10.57 -1.84
N ASN A 10 16.53 11.55 -2.45
CA ASN A 10 15.27 11.34 -3.14
C ASN A 10 15.45 10.37 -4.31
N GLN A 11 16.46 10.59 -5.15
CA GLN A 11 16.76 9.71 -6.28
C GLN A 11 17.11 8.29 -5.82
N ALA A 12 18.00 8.15 -4.83
CA ALA A 12 18.37 6.85 -4.29
C ALA A 12 17.17 6.06 -3.77
N ARG A 13 16.20 6.73 -3.13
CA ARG A 13 14.95 6.11 -2.68
C ARG A 13 14.08 5.64 -3.84
N LEU A 14 13.96 6.41 -4.93
CA LEU A 14 13.21 5.97 -6.12
C LEU A 14 13.84 4.71 -6.73
N TYR A 15 15.17 4.69 -6.90
CA TYR A 15 15.87 3.50 -7.41
C TYR A 15 15.77 2.31 -6.47
N THR A 16 15.80 2.53 -5.15
CA THR A 16 15.54 1.47 -4.16
C THR A 16 14.11 0.94 -4.30
N GLY A 17 13.13 1.81 -4.52
CA GLY A 17 11.75 1.41 -4.80
C GLY A 17 11.64 0.58 -6.08
N LEU A 18 12.31 1.00 -7.15
CA LEU A 18 12.39 0.22 -8.39
C LEU A 18 13.00 -1.17 -8.16
N TRP A 19 14.07 -1.25 -7.37
CA TRP A 19 14.72 -2.50 -7.02
C TRP A 19 13.81 -3.43 -6.21
N LEU A 20 13.12 -2.90 -5.19
CA LEU A 20 12.13 -3.65 -4.41
C LEU A 20 11.01 -4.18 -5.30
N TRP A 21 10.47 -3.33 -6.17
CA TRP A 21 9.43 -3.70 -7.13
C TRP A 21 9.90 -4.79 -8.11
N LEU A 22 11.13 -4.69 -8.63
CA LEU A 22 11.72 -5.69 -9.51
C LEU A 22 11.89 -7.04 -8.80
N ARG A 23 12.21 -7.02 -7.51
CA ARG A 23 12.24 -8.21 -6.64
C ARG A 23 10.85 -8.71 -6.24
N ARG A 24 9.78 -8.03 -6.66
CA ARG A 24 8.38 -8.28 -6.23
C ARG A 24 8.20 -8.24 -4.72
N THR A 25 8.96 -7.35 -4.07
CA THR A 25 8.94 -7.10 -2.62
C THR A 25 8.48 -5.68 -2.34
N THR A 26 8.05 -5.42 -1.10
CA THR A 26 7.78 -4.07 -0.61
C THR A 26 8.63 -3.77 0.62
N ASP A 27 8.81 -2.51 0.97
CA ASP A 27 9.55 -2.10 2.18
C ASP A 27 8.98 -2.69 3.48
N ARG A 28 7.71 -3.13 3.46
CA ARG A 28 6.96 -3.60 4.63
C ARG A 28 6.20 -4.90 4.37
N ASP A 29 6.94 -5.94 3.99
CA ASP A 29 6.41 -7.30 3.86
C ASP A 29 6.49 -8.11 5.18
N SER A 30 6.40 -7.44 6.33
CA SER A 30 6.56 -8.07 7.66
C SER A 30 5.20 -8.39 8.29
N ARG A 31 5.08 -9.53 8.99
CA ARG A 31 3.81 -9.97 9.62
C ARG A 31 3.18 -8.95 10.58
N GLU A 32 3.97 -8.09 11.20
CA GLU A 32 3.51 -7.05 12.13
C GLU A 32 2.93 -5.81 11.44
N GLN A 33 3.19 -5.65 10.14
CA GLN A 33 2.82 -4.46 9.38
C GLN A 33 2.14 -4.88 8.09
N ARG A 34 0.82 -4.65 8.01
CA ARG A 34 0.04 -5.07 6.85
C ARG A 34 0.09 -3.98 5.78
N PRO A 35 0.68 -4.23 4.60
CA PRO A 35 0.69 -3.26 3.52
C PRO A 35 -0.72 -3.08 2.94
N LEU A 36 -1.04 -1.83 2.60
CA LEU A 36 -2.23 -1.43 1.86
C LEU A 36 -1.75 -0.94 0.49
N THR A 37 -1.82 -1.82 -0.51
CA THR A 37 -1.29 -1.55 -1.85
C THR A 37 -2.28 -0.81 -2.73
N ALA A 38 -1.74 -0.10 -3.72
CA ALA A 38 -2.50 0.56 -4.77
C ALA A 38 -1.75 0.38 -6.10
N THR A 39 -1.98 -0.74 -6.76
CA THR A 39 -1.23 -1.17 -7.95
C THR A 39 -2.00 -0.97 -9.25
N ARG A 40 -3.33 -0.87 -9.18
CA ARG A 40 -4.20 -0.77 -10.36
C ARG A 40 -3.91 0.47 -11.21
N GLY A 41 -3.80 0.27 -12.52
CA GLY A 41 -3.64 1.35 -13.51
C GLY A 41 -2.24 2.00 -13.57
N VAL A 42 -1.35 1.67 -12.63
CA VAL A 42 -0.04 2.34 -12.48
C VAL A 42 0.92 2.07 -13.65
N LEU A 43 0.90 0.87 -14.23
CA LEU A 43 1.88 0.47 -15.26
C LEU A 43 1.46 0.80 -16.70
N ALA A 44 0.21 1.20 -16.94
CA ALA A 44 -0.26 1.43 -18.30
C ALA A 44 0.52 2.56 -19.00
N LEU A 45 0.66 3.70 -18.32
CA LEU A 45 1.40 4.86 -18.83
C LEU A 45 2.90 4.58 -19.06
N PRO A 46 3.69 4.09 -18.10
CA PRO A 46 5.12 3.84 -18.33
C PRO A 46 5.37 2.76 -19.39
N MET A 47 4.47 1.79 -19.57
CA MET A 47 4.57 0.81 -20.66
C MET A 47 4.36 1.44 -22.03
N ALA A 48 3.42 2.39 -22.16
CA ALA A 48 3.25 3.15 -23.40
C ALA A 48 4.49 3.99 -23.72
N PHE A 49 5.08 4.63 -22.71
CA PHE A 49 6.35 5.36 -22.88
C PHE A 49 7.51 4.43 -23.25
N LEU A 50 7.62 3.24 -22.65
CA LEU A 50 8.61 2.24 -23.05
C LEU A 50 8.49 1.90 -24.54
N ALA A 51 7.29 1.60 -25.02
CA ALA A 51 7.05 1.28 -26.43
C ALA A 51 7.43 2.46 -27.34
N ALA A 52 7.00 3.68 -26.99
CA ALA A 52 7.33 4.90 -27.73
C ALA A 52 8.84 5.17 -27.76
N THR A 53 9.53 5.04 -26.63
CA THR A 53 10.98 5.23 -26.53
C THR A 53 11.77 4.19 -27.32
N LEU A 54 11.31 2.93 -27.39
CA LEU A 54 11.95 1.92 -28.24
C LEU A 54 11.86 2.30 -29.73
N ILE A 55 10.69 2.75 -30.18
CA ILE A 55 10.49 3.24 -31.56
C ILE A 55 11.36 4.45 -31.82
N GLU A 56 11.37 5.42 -30.90
CA GLU A 56 12.18 6.63 -30.97
C GLU A 56 13.67 6.30 -31.14
N VAL A 57 14.21 5.41 -30.31
CA VAL A 57 15.62 5.01 -30.38
C VAL A 57 15.96 4.38 -31.73
N VAL A 58 15.10 3.52 -32.27
CA VAL A 58 15.28 2.92 -33.60
C VAL A 58 15.29 4.00 -34.69
N VAL A 59 14.33 4.92 -34.66
CA VAL A 59 14.25 6.02 -35.64
C VAL A 59 15.49 6.91 -35.56
N LEU A 60 15.89 7.33 -34.36
CA LEU A 60 17.09 8.16 -34.17
C LEU A 60 18.35 7.45 -34.66
N HIS A 61 18.46 6.14 -34.48
CA HIS A 61 19.58 5.36 -34.99
C HIS A 61 19.65 5.33 -36.52
N LEU A 62 18.51 5.31 -37.20
CA LEU A 62 18.45 5.33 -38.67
C LEU A 62 18.68 6.73 -39.25
N VAL A 63 18.20 7.77 -38.58
CA VAL A 63 18.23 9.15 -39.08
C VAL A 63 19.56 9.85 -38.76
N ILE A 64 20.17 9.56 -37.61
CA ILE A 64 21.37 10.27 -37.15
C ILE A 64 22.63 9.54 -37.65
N PRO A 65 23.41 10.14 -38.57
CA PRO A 65 24.58 9.47 -39.15
C PRO A 65 25.77 9.38 -38.19
N TRP A 66 25.79 10.20 -37.13
CA TRP A 66 26.87 10.19 -36.15
C TRP A 66 26.62 9.15 -35.05
N ALA A 67 27.37 8.05 -35.11
CA ALA A 67 27.23 6.93 -34.17
C ALA A 67 27.31 7.37 -32.70
N TRP A 68 28.25 8.26 -32.34
CA TRP A 68 28.40 8.74 -30.96
C TRP A 68 27.15 9.49 -30.47
N LEU A 69 26.50 10.27 -31.34
CA LEU A 69 25.31 11.05 -31.00
C LEU A 69 24.10 10.12 -30.85
N SER A 70 23.91 9.19 -31.79
CA SER A 70 22.86 8.17 -31.72
C SER A 70 22.96 7.34 -30.43
N ILE A 71 24.16 6.86 -30.09
CA ILE A 71 24.40 6.09 -28.86
C ILE A 71 24.12 6.94 -27.62
N THR A 72 24.58 8.21 -27.60
CA THR A 72 24.34 9.11 -26.47
C THR A 72 22.85 9.32 -26.23
N LEU A 73 22.08 9.57 -27.28
CA LEU A 73 20.62 9.72 -27.20
C LEU A 73 19.97 8.44 -26.69
N ALA A 74 20.38 7.27 -27.21
CA ALA A 74 19.86 5.99 -26.74
C ALA A 74 20.12 5.78 -25.22
N VAL A 75 21.32 6.10 -24.74
CA VAL A 75 21.65 6.02 -23.31
C VAL A 75 20.79 6.96 -22.47
N VAL A 76 20.62 8.22 -22.91
CA VAL A 76 19.78 9.21 -22.23
C VAL A 76 18.32 8.77 -22.20
N SER A 77 17.79 8.24 -23.30
CA SER A 77 16.43 7.73 -23.40
C SER A 77 16.19 6.56 -22.45
N VAL A 78 17.11 5.57 -22.43
CA VAL A 78 17.03 4.43 -21.51
C VAL A 78 17.11 4.90 -20.06
N TRP A 79 18.03 5.80 -19.72
CA TRP A 79 18.16 6.33 -18.37
C TRP A 79 16.91 7.10 -17.92
N SER A 80 16.34 7.91 -18.81
CA SER A 80 15.09 8.64 -18.57
C SER A 80 13.92 7.68 -18.32
N LEU A 81 13.87 6.58 -19.07
CA LEU A 81 12.85 5.55 -18.90
C LEU A 81 13.00 4.82 -17.56
N VAL A 82 14.22 4.45 -17.16
CA VAL A 82 14.48 3.85 -15.85
C VAL A 82 14.03 4.81 -14.73
N PHE A 83 14.34 6.10 -14.86
CA PHE A 83 13.89 7.12 -13.91
C PHE A 83 12.37 7.23 -13.86
N LEU A 84 11.69 7.23 -15.01
CA LEU A 84 10.22 7.23 -15.10
C LEU A 84 9.63 6.03 -14.34
N PHE A 85 10.13 4.82 -14.61
CA PHE A 85 9.69 3.62 -13.91
C PHE A 85 9.93 3.74 -12.40
N ALA A 86 11.12 4.17 -11.98
CA ALA A 86 11.45 4.36 -10.57
C ALA A 86 10.51 5.33 -9.86
N ALA A 87 10.11 6.42 -10.53
CA ALA A 87 9.15 7.37 -10.00
C ALA A 87 7.74 6.77 -9.87
N VAL A 88 7.27 6.08 -10.92
CA VAL A 88 5.91 5.54 -10.99
C VAL A 88 5.71 4.36 -10.03
N VAL A 89 6.66 3.44 -9.95
CA VAL A 89 6.54 2.25 -9.08
C VAL A 89 6.90 2.54 -7.62
N ALA A 90 7.39 3.73 -7.28
CA ALA A 90 7.71 4.07 -5.90
C ALA A 90 6.48 3.99 -4.97
N ASP A 91 5.30 4.36 -5.46
CA ASP A 91 4.06 4.26 -4.68
C ASP A 91 3.64 2.78 -4.47
N ILE A 92 4.01 1.88 -5.39
CA ILE A 92 3.82 0.43 -5.25
C ILE A 92 4.83 -0.16 -4.25
N ALA A 93 6.10 0.21 -4.37
CA ALA A 93 7.18 -0.33 -3.55
C ALA A 93 7.12 0.14 -2.08
N TYR A 94 6.54 1.32 -1.86
CA TYR A 94 6.33 1.92 -0.55
C TYR A 94 4.85 2.14 -0.25
N PRO A 95 4.07 1.06 -0.05
CA PRO A 95 2.64 1.15 0.18
C PRO A 95 2.34 1.89 1.49
N HIS A 96 1.09 2.32 1.65
CA HIS A 96 0.58 2.62 2.98
C HIS A 96 0.60 1.34 3.81
N TYR A 97 0.60 1.44 5.12
CA TYR A 97 0.57 0.24 5.94
C TYR A 97 -0.16 0.47 7.24
N VAL A 98 -0.65 -0.63 7.79
CA VAL A 98 -1.33 -0.68 9.07
C VAL A 98 -0.44 -1.38 10.06
N THR A 99 -0.35 -0.80 11.26
CA THR A 99 0.29 -1.42 12.43
C THR A 99 -0.81 -1.91 13.38
N GLY A 100 -0.45 -2.48 14.54
CA GLY A 100 -1.46 -2.87 15.53
C GLY A 100 -2.27 -1.72 16.16
N ARG A 101 -1.89 -0.44 15.95
CA ARG A 101 -2.53 0.71 16.63
C ARG A 101 -2.80 1.92 15.73
N GLU A 102 -2.08 2.05 14.62
CA GLU A 102 -2.18 3.21 13.72
C GLU A 102 -2.09 2.81 12.25
N VAL A 103 -2.72 3.63 11.40
CA VAL A 103 -2.55 3.63 9.94
C VAL A 103 -1.47 4.65 9.59
N VAL A 104 -0.47 4.23 8.81
CA VAL A 104 0.58 5.12 8.30
C VAL A 104 0.37 5.36 6.81
N LEU A 105 0.02 6.59 6.47
CA LEU A 105 -0.17 7.03 5.10
C LEU A 105 1.16 7.48 4.53
N ARG A 106 1.45 7.06 3.30
CA ARG A 106 2.72 7.32 2.62
C ARG A 106 2.53 7.82 1.20
N ARG A 107 3.43 8.65 0.71
CA ARG A 107 3.56 8.95 -0.72
C ARG A 107 5.01 8.79 -1.14
N SER A 108 5.26 7.87 -2.07
CA SER A 108 6.59 7.55 -2.61
C SER A 108 7.63 7.33 -1.50
N GLY A 109 7.23 6.60 -0.46
CA GLY A 109 8.03 6.28 0.73
C GLY A 109 8.10 7.36 1.81
N ARG A 110 7.60 8.57 1.59
CA ARG A 110 7.52 9.61 2.64
C ARG A 110 6.24 9.43 3.44
N VAL A 111 6.32 9.57 4.76
CA VAL A 111 5.14 9.52 5.62
C VAL A 111 4.38 10.83 5.47
N VAL A 112 3.12 10.75 5.08
CA VAL A 112 2.22 11.89 4.94
C VAL A 112 1.48 12.17 6.24
N ALA A 113 1.01 11.11 6.89
CA ALA A 113 0.32 11.18 8.17
C ALA A 113 0.42 9.84 8.90
N ARG A 114 0.35 9.91 10.24
CA ARG A 114 0.16 8.76 11.13
C ARG A 114 -1.14 8.96 11.86
N ILE A 115 -2.04 7.98 11.77
CA ILE A 115 -3.41 8.12 12.24
C ILE A 115 -3.71 6.95 13.18
N PRO A 116 -3.73 7.20 14.51
CA PRO A 116 -4.18 6.23 15.49
C PRO A 116 -5.62 5.79 15.21
N PHE A 117 -5.94 4.51 15.46
CA PHE A 117 -7.27 3.96 15.16
C PHE A 117 -8.40 4.62 15.96
N ASP A 118 -8.12 5.04 17.20
CA ASP A 118 -9.06 5.79 18.04
C ASP A 118 -9.49 7.12 17.41
N ARG A 119 -8.66 7.70 16.53
CA ARG A 119 -8.99 8.93 15.79
C ARG A 119 -9.77 8.68 14.51
N ILE A 120 -9.93 7.43 14.07
CA ILE A 120 -10.69 7.11 12.87
C ILE A 120 -12.16 6.99 13.24
N ALA A 121 -13.00 7.82 12.63
CA ALA A 121 -14.44 7.79 12.81
C ALA A 121 -15.08 6.75 11.90
N THR A 122 -14.68 6.72 10.63
CA THR A 122 -15.30 5.86 9.60
C THR A 122 -14.34 5.60 8.47
N VAL A 123 -14.41 4.39 7.90
CA VAL A 123 -13.78 4.03 6.62
C VAL A 123 -14.88 3.53 5.69
N ALA A 124 -15.12 4.29 4.61
CA ALA A 124 -16.11 3.95 3.61
C ALA A 124 -15.43 3.52 2.31
N GLU A 125 -16.00 2.53 1.62
CA GLU A 125 -15.70 2.29 0.21
C GLU A 125 -16.32 3.39 -0.61
N SER A 126 -15.52 4.10 -1.40
CA SER A 126 -15.99 5.25 -2.15
C SER A 126 -15.03 5.47 -3.30
N ARG A 127 -15.49 5.17 -4.52
CA ARG A 127 -14.69 5.37 -5.72
C ARG A 127 -14.89 6.78 -6.26
N ARG A 128 -13.81 7.56 -6.33
CA ARG A 128 -13.82 8.95 -6.83
C ARG A 128 -12.78 9.11 -7.93
N TYR A 129 -13.19 9.74 -9.03
CA TYR A 129 -12.35 10.02 -10.20
C TYR A 129 -12.06 11.51 -10.40
N ASN A 130 -12.57 12.37 -9.51
CA ASN A 130 -12.40 13.82 -9.59
C ASN A 130 -10.92 14.25 -9.47
N GLN A 131 -10.10 13.41 -8.83
CA GLN A 131 -8.69 13.67 -8.64
C GLN A 131 -7.89 12.41 -8.99
N THR A 132 -6.92 12.52 -9.91
CA THR A 132 -6.03 11.42 -10.38
C THR A 132 -4.57 11.61 -9.95
N ALA A 133 -4.31 12.61 -9.10
CA ALA A 133 -3.01 12.91 -8.53
C ALA A 133 -3.16 13.31 -7.07
N THR A 134 -2.05 13.38 -6.32
CA THR A 134 -2.12 13.89 -4.95
C THR A 134 -2.56 15.35 -4.94
N ALA A 135 -3.59 15.68 -4.16
CA ALA A 135 -4.09 17.04 -4.05
C ALA A 135 -4.77 17.29 -2.70
N PHE A 136 -4.90 18.57 -2.36
CA PHE A 136 -5.69 19.02 -1.23
C PHE A 136 -6.78 19.96 -1.76
N ALA A 137 -8.03 19.54 -1.64
CA ALA A 137 -9.19 20.30 -2.12
C ALA A 137 -10.38 20.04 -1.18
N ASP A 138 -11.26 21.03 -1.01
CA ASP A 138 -12.47 20.93 -0.17
C ASP A 138 -12.21 20.41 1.26
N ASN A 139 -11.09 20.86 1.85
CA ASN A 139 -10.61 20.41 3.16
C ASN A 139 -10.42 18.88 3.25
N ARG A 140 -10.08 18.24 2.14
CA ARG A 140 -9.83 16.81 2.02
C ARG A 140 -8.49 16.57 1.35
N LEU A 141 -7.72 15.66 1.93
CA LEU A 141 -6.52 15.16 1.29
C LEU A 141 -6.86 14.01 0.34
N PHE A 142 -6.49 14.13 -0.93
CA PHE A 142 -6.57 13.05 -1.90
C PHE A 142 -5.18 12.45 -2.10
N LEU A 143 -4.99 11.20 -1.70
CA LEU A 143 -3.86 10.35 -2.09
C LEU A 143 -4.30 9.46 -3.25
N ALA A 144 -4.59 10.09 -4.38
CA ALA A 144 -5.10 9.42 -5.57
C ALA A 144 -4.00 8.65 -6.33
N GLY A 145 -4.39 7.52 -6.90
CA GLY A 145 -3.66 6.84 -7.96
C GLY A 145 -4.14 7.32 -9.34
N PRO A 146 -3.63 6.72 -10.43
CA PRO A 146 -4.05 7.07 -11.79
C PRO A 146 -5.56 6.94 -12.03
N ASP A 147 -6.17 5.94 -11.38
CA ASP A 147 -7.61 5.66 -11.46
C ASP A 147 -8.43 6.35 -10.35
N GLY A 148 -7.84 7.33 -9.68
CA GLY A 148 -8.46 8.06 -8.58
C GLY A 148 -8.31 7.40 -7.21
N THR A 149 -9.35 7.53 -6.37
CA THR A 149 -9.40 6.99 -4.99
C THR A 149 -10.53 5.97 -4.85
N THR A 150 -10.39 5.02 -3.93
CA THR A 150 -11.33 3.90 -3.71
C THR A 150 -11.81 3.80 -2.26
N ALA A 151 -11.14 4.49 -1.32
CA ALA A 151 -11.52 4.53 0.08
C ALA A 151 -11.57 5.96 0.62
N ASP A 152 -12.58 6.25 1.45
CA ASP A 152 -12.70 7.50 2.18
C ASP A 152 -12.56 7.25 3.68
N LEU A 153 -11.62 7.95 4.30
CA LEU A 153 -11.40 7.99 5.73
C LEU A 153 -11.94 9.31 6.28
N THR A 154 -12.75 9.20 7.34
CA THR A 154 -13.20 10.34 8.14
C THR A 154 -12.60 10.20 9.53
N LEU A 155 -12.02 11.29 10.03
CA LEU A 155 -11.34 11.36 11.32
C LEU A 155 -12.19 12.13 12.34
N ARG A 156 -12.09 11.73 13.60
CA ARG A 156 -12.77 12.39 14.73
C ARG A 156 -12.18 13.75 15.06
N CYS A 157 -10.87 13.90 14.85
CA CYS A 157 -10.13 15.13 15.09
C CYS A 157 -9.25 15.45 13.88
N PRO A 158 -8.96 16.74 13.61
CA PRO A 158 -8.02 17.12 12.56
C PRO A 158 -6.66 16.47 12.75
N VAL A 159 -6.05 16.02 11.65
CA VAL A 159 -4.68 15.51 11.61
C VAL A 159 -3.87 16.35 10.65
N THR A 160 -2.67 16.74 11.08
CA THR A 160 -1.70 17.42 10.25
C THR A 160 -1.16 16.45 9.20
N VAL A 161 -1.33 16.82 7.93
CA VAL A 161 -0.78 16.09 6.78
C VAL A 161 0.35 16.89 6.18
N HIS A 162 1.44 16.20 5.83
CA HIS A 162 2.60 16.83 5.22
C HIS A 162 3.05 16.08 3.98
N ILE A 163 3.08 16.78 2.85
CA ILE A 163 3.58 16.26 1.58
C ILE A 163 4.71 17.17 1.13
N ASP A 164 5.90 16.59 1.15
CA ASP A 164 7.07 17.20 0.55
C ASP A 164 7.06 17.00 -0.96
N SER A 165 7.19 18.10 -1.69
CA SER A 165 7.48 18.10 -3.12
C SER A 165 8.67 19.00 -3.42
N LEU A 166 9.39 18.65 -4.50
CA LEU A 166 10.48 19.47 -5.03
C LEU A 166 9.93 20.80 -5.57
N LEU A 167 8.76 20.76 -6.21
CA LEU A 167 8.08 21.97 -6.67
C LEU A 167 7.28 22.60 -5.52
N PRO A 168 7.35 23.93 -5.32
CA PRO A 168 6.57 24.61 -4.30
C PRO A 168 5.06 24.36 -4.42
N SER A 169 4.54 24.31 -5.66
CA SER A 169 3.12 24.06 -5.95
C SER A 169 2.62 22.67 -5.53
N GLY A 170 3.52 21.71 -5.33
CA GLY A 170 3.17 20.36 -4.89
C GLY A 170 3.35 20.13 -3.39
N ARG A 171 3.79 21.14 -2.63
CA ARG A 171 3.93 21.01 -1.17
C ARG A 171 2.59 21.22 -0.50
N ILE A 172 2.22 20.30 0.39
CA ILE A 172 0.96 20.38 1.13
C ILE A 172 1.30 20.28 2.61
N ALA A 173 0.89 21.28 3.38
CA ALA A 173 0.92 21.26 4.83
C ALA A 173 -0.42 21.82 5.30
N ALA A 174 -1.30 20.93 5.76
CA ALA A 174 -2.66 21.30 6.15
C ALA A 174 -3.17 20.37 7.25
N GLU A 175 -4.21 20.79 7.95
CA GLU A 175 -4.97 19.92 8.83
C GLU A 175 -6.26 19.50 8.16
N THR A 176 -6.61 18.22 8.28
CA THR A 176 -7.87 17.72 7.72
C THR A 176 -8.45 16.61 8.55
N THR A 177 -9.77 16.45 8.46
CA THR A 177 -10.53 15.32 8.99
C THR A 177 -10.95 14.34 7.90
N ARG A 178 -10.62 14.59 6.64
CA ARG A 178 -11.10 13.82 5.48
C ARG A 178 -9.94 13.45 4.59
N ILE A 179 -9.77 12.15 4.36
CA ILE A 179 -8.69 11.64 3.51
C ILE A 179 -9.28 10.62 2.54
N SER A 180 -8.98 10.75 1.25
CA SER A 180 -9.34 9.76 0.23
C SER A 180 -8.08 9.07 -0.26
N LEU A 181 -8.12 7.74 -0.29
CA LEU A 181 -6.97 6.89 -0.62
C LEU A 181 -7.29 6.04 -1.85
N SER A 182 -6.27 5.80 -2.67
CA SER A 182 -6.30 4.71 -3.64
C SER A 182 -5.82 3.44 -2.94
N LEU A 183 -6.63 2.39 -2.98
CA LEU A 183 -6.35 1.07 -2.39
C LEU A 183 -6.87 -0.03 -3.33
N ASP A 184 -6.12 -1.12 -3.45
CA ASP A 184 -6.53 -2.31 -4.21
C ASP A 184 -7.67 -3.07 -3.50
N ASP A 185 -7.58 -3.18 -2.17
CA ASP A 185 -8.60 -3.79 -1.30
C ASP A 185 -8.96 -2.85 -0.14
N PRO A 186 -10.03 -2.05 -0.24
CA PRO A 186 -10.48 -1.15 0.83
C PRO A 186 -11.09 -1.90 2.03
N ALA A 187 -11.47 -3.18 1.88
CA ALA A 187 -11.98 -3.99 2.98
C ALA A 187 -10.86 -4.39 3.95
N SER A 188 -9.63 -4.57 3.46
CA SER A 188 -8.46 -4.85 4.32
C SER A 188 -8.24 -3.80 5.42
N LEU A 189 -8.45 -2.52 5.09
CA LEU A 189 -8.34 -1.42 6.05
C LEU A 189 -9.46 -1.46 7.11
N ARG A 190 -10.70 -1.74 6.67
CA ARG A 190 -11.84 -1.92 7.60
C ARG A 190 -11.63 -3.11 8.54
N ALA A 191 -11.13 -4.23 8.01
CA ALA A 191 -10.82 -5.42 8.81
C ALA A 191 -9.72 -5.16 9.85
N ALA A 192 -8.74 -4.30 9.53
CA ALA A 192 -7.68 -3.96 10.48
C ALA A 192 -8.18 -3.07 11.65
N LEU A 193 -9.22 -2.27 11.43
CA LEU A 193 -9.86 -1.48 12.49
C LEU A 193 -10.75 -2.31 13.42
N ASN A 194 -11.36 -3.36 12.87
CA ASN A 194 -12.21 -4.30 13.59
C ASN A 194 -11.59 -5.70 13.54
N PRO A 195 -10.47 -5.95 14.25
CA PRO A 195 -9.89 -7.28 14.29
C PRO A 195 -10.95 -8.27 14.80
N PRO A 196 -11.11 -9.45 14.16
CA PRO A 196 -12.08 -10.44 14.62
C PRO A 196 -11.78 -10.78 16.07
N ASN A 197 -12.80 -10.63 16.93
CA ASN A 197 -12.68 -10.90 18.35
C ASN A 197 -12.40 -12.41 18.54
N THR A 198 -11.12 -12.77 18.62
CA THR A 198 -10.70 -14.17 18.79
C THR A 198 -10.95 -14.66 20.23
N ALA A 199 -11.48 -13.80 21.11
CA ALA A 199 -11.88 -14.12 22.47
C ALA A 199 -13.14 -15.01 22.60
N GLY A 200 -13.71 -15.49 21.49
CA GLY A 200 -14.87 -16.39 21.49
C GLY A 200 -14.56 -17.85 21.13
N ILE A 201 -13.34 -18.18 20.70
CA ILE A 201 -12.96 -19.58 20.46
C ILE A 201 -12.48 -20.16 21.79
N VAL A 202 -13.42 -20.47 22.68
CA VAL A 202 -13.17 -21.45 23.72
C VAL A 202 -12.94 -22.77 22.98
N PRO A 203 -11.77 -23.42 23.10
CA PRO A 203 -11.62 -24.77 22.58
C PRO A 203 -12.66 -25.61 23.31
N ASN A 204 -13.66 -26.08 22.58
CA ASN A 204 -14.66 -26.99 23.10
C ASN A 204 -13.89 -28.27 23.47
N THR A 205 -13.51 -28.40 24.74
CA THR A 205 -12.93 -29.63 25.30
C THR A 205 -13.91 -30.75 24.96
N PRO A 206 -13.50 -31.83 24.27
CA PRO A 206 -14.39 -32.94 24.01
C PRO A 206 -14.89 -33.46 25.35
N ALA A 207 -16.21 -33.52 25.52
CA ALA A 207 -16.83 -34.13 26.68
C ALA A 207 -16.31 -35.57 26.82
N VAL A 208 -15.72 -35.86 27.98
CA VAL A 208 -15.46 -37.24 28.41
C VAL A 208 -16.82 -37.92 28.56
N PRO A 209 -17.07 -39.08 27.91
CA PRO A 209 -18.35 -39.75 28.07
C PRO A 209 -18.47 -40.33 29.48
N ASP A 210 -19.64 -40.10 30.07
CA ASP A 210 -20.03 -40.52 31.41
C ASP A 210 -19.82 -42.02 31.65
N SER A 211 -19.46 -42.31 32.90
CA SER A 211 -19.22 -43.63 33.46
C SER A 211 -20.47 -44.52 33.36
N ALA A 212 -20.24 -45.79 33.00
CA ALA A 212 -21.26 -46.84 32.92
C ALA A 212 -21.96 -47.12 34.27
N PRO A 213 -23.22 -47.62 34.27
CA PRO A 213 -23.94 -47.93 35.50
C PRO A 213 -23.53 -49.31 36.06
N ASN A 214 -23.24 -49.34 37.37
CA ASN A 214 -23.05 -50.57 38.14
C ASN A 214 -24.33 -51.42 38.13
N THR A 215 -24.21 -52.69 37.74
CA THR A 215 -25.22 -53.72 37.99
C THR A 215 -24.73 -54.64 39.10
N VAL A 216 -25.46 -54.65 40.22
CA VAL A 216 -25.36 -55.65 41.28
C VAL A 216 -26.32 -56.78 40.93
N PRO A 217 -25.88 -58.06 40.86
CA PRO A 217 -26.82 -59.17 40.77
C PRO A 217 -27.20 -59.67 42.16
N THR A 218 -28.50 -59.63 42.43
CA THR A 218 -29.22 -60.31 43.51
C THR A 218 -28.92 -61.82 43.49
N ALA A 219 -28.56 -62.36 44.65
CA ALA A 219 -28.46 -63.79 44.90
C ALA A 219 -29.86 -64.40 45.11
N ASP A 220 -30.14 -65.54 44.47
CA ASP A 220 -31.01 -66.56 45.05
C ASP A 220 -30.75 -67.99 44.48
N ILE A 221 -30.09 -68.80 45.31
CA ILE A 221 -30.29 -70.21 45.69
C ILE A 221 -30.99 -71.18 44.71
N GLN A 222 -30.34 -72.32 44.37
CA GLN A 222 -30.84 -73.71 44.54
C GLN A 222 -29.81 -74.82 44.17
N PRO A 223 -30.02 -76.12 44.50
CA PRO A 223 -29.05 -76.90 45.28
C PRO A 223 -28.38 -78.08 44.54
N SER A 224 -27.44 -78.67 45.27
CA SER A 224 -26.66 -79.89 45.09
C SER A 224 -27.30 -81.08 44.36
N ARG A 225 -26.51 -81.69 43.47
CA ARG A 225 -26.26 -83.14 43.45
C ARG A 225 -24.87 -83.46 42.92
#